data_AF-A0A0K0DQZ2-F1
#
_entry.id   AF-A0A0K0DQZ2-F1
#
_cell.length_a   1.000
_cell.length_b   1.000
_cell.length_c   1.000
_cell.angle_alpha   90.00
_cell.angle_beta   90.00
_cell.angle_gamma   90.00
#
_symmetry.space_group_name_H-M   'P 1'
#
loop_
_entity.id
_entity.type
_entity.pdbx_description
1 polymer ?
#
loop_
_entity_poly.entity_id
_entity_poly.type
_entity_poly.pdbx_seq_one_letter_code
_entity_poly.pdbx_strand_id
1 'polypeptide(L)'
;MGIFGDSSSPFDECIEKVTAEHLITENWAMILDVCDKVNADPRGPKNVLLSIRKRLNHRDPHVVLLALSVLDSCWSNCGPAFRKEVSSASFINELQSKAVHVRFS
;
A
#
# COMPACT_ATOMS: atom_id res chain seq x y z
N MET A 1 8.72 21.02 4.25
CA MET A 1 7.36 21.19 4.79
C MET A 1 6.87 19.80 5.16
N GLY A 2 6.97 19.41 6.43
CA GLY A 2 6.67 18.06 6.91
C GLY A 2 5.64 18.12 8.03
N ILE A 3 4.53 17.38 7.87
CA ILE A 3 3.42 17.30 8.84
C ILE A 3 2.80 15.89 8.97
N PHE A 4 3.39 14.87 8.35
CA PHE A 4 3.11 13.48 8.69
C PHE A 4 4.45 12.80 8.86
N GLY A 5 4.77 12.37 10.08
CA GLY A 5 6.03 11.69 10.33
C GLY A 5 6.16 10.51 9.38
N ASP A 6 7.26 10.46 8.64
CA ASP A 6 7.78 9.24 8.03
C ASP A 6 8.16 8.28 9.16
N SER A 7 7.16 7.70 9.83
CA SER A 7 7.38 6.56 10.69
C SER A 7 7.83 5.43 9.79
N SER A 8 9.11 5.06 9.90
CA SER A 8 9.65 3.86 9.29
C SER A 8 8.77 2.68 9.67
N SER A 9 8.28 1.97 8.66
CA SER A 9 7.47 0.78 8.84
C SER A 9 8.36 -0.43 8.61
N PRO A 10 8.22 -1.52 9.40
CA PRO A 10 8.93 -2.76 9.13
C PRO A 10 8.55 -3.39 7.77
N PHE A 11 7.50 -2.88 7.11
CA PHE A 11 7.08 -3.31 5.78
C PHE A 11 7.72 -2.50 4.65
N ASP A 12 8.46 -1.41 4.92
CA ASP A 12 8.98 -0.51 3.88
C ASP A 12 9.85 -1.28 2.86
N GLU A 13 10.85 -2.03 3.32
CA GLU A 13 11.74 -2.81 2.44
C GLU A 13 10.99 -3.88 1.64
N CYS A 14 10.06 -4.59 2.29
CA CYS A 14 9.28 -5.63 1.64
C CYS A 14 8.36 -5.05 0.56
N ILE A 15 7.73 -3.91 0.85
CA ILE A 15 6.82 -3.22 -0.05
C ILE A 15 7.58 -2.59 -1.22
N GLU A 16 8.75 -2.01 -0.98
CA GLU A 16 9.65 -1.54 -2.06
C GLU A 16 10.06 -2.66 -2.99
N LYS A 17 10.40 -3.84 -2.45
CA LYS A 17 10.79 -5.01 -3.23
C LYS A 17 9.66 -5.51 -4.14
N VAL A 18 8.43 -5.62 -3.63
CA VAL A 18 7.28 -6.12 -4.42
C VAL A 18 6.71 -5.09 -5.39
N THR A 19 7.14 -3.83 -5.29
CA THR A 19 6.71 -2.74 -6.17
C THR A 19 7.90 -2.06 -6.85
N ALA A 20 9.01 -2.78 -7.06
CA ALA A 20 10.22 -2.20 -7.61
C ALA A 20 10.03 -1.81 -9.09
N GLU A 21 10.63 -0.69 -9.51
CA GLU A 21 10.48 -0.10 -10.86
C GLU A 21 10.89 -1.06 -11.99
N HIS A 22 11.79 -2.01 -11.71
CA HIS A 22 12.29 -2.97 -12.70
C HIS A 22 11.42 -4.23 -12.86
N LEU A 23 10.37 -4.40 -12.04
CA LEU A 23 9.45 -5.52 -12.19
C LEU A 23 8.64 -5.34 -13.46
N ILE A 24 8.53 -6.38 -14.29
CA ILE A 24 7.73 -6.32 -15.52
C ILE A 24 6.25 -6.54 -15.21
N THR A 25 5.94 -7.40 -14.24
CA THR A 25 4.58 -7.79 -13.82
C THR A 25 4.54 -8.01 -12.30
N GLU A 26 3.35 -8.24 -11.75
CA GLU A 26 3.22 -8.62 -10.34
C GLU A 26 4.00 -9.91 -10.01
N ASN A 27 4.70 -9.88 -8.87
CA ASN A 27 5.25 -11.09 -8.26
C ASN A 27 4.29 -11.61 -7.20
N TRP A 28 3.31 -12.42 -7.62
CA TRP A 28 2.25 -12.94 -6.74
C TRP A 28 2.76 -13.72 -5.53
N ALA A 29 3.87 -14.43 -5.67
CA ALA A 29 4.49 -15.13 -4.53
C ALA A 29 4.89 -14.12 -3.44
N MET A 30 5.60 -13.05 -3.80
CA MET A 30 6.00 -12.05 -2.82
C MET A 30 4.82 -11.23 -2.28
N ILE A 31 3.78 -11.00 -3.09
CA ILE A 31 2.56 -10.30 -2.66
C ILE A 31 1.81 -11.12 -1.60
N LEU A 32 1.71 -12.44 -1.79
CA LEU A 32 1.09 -13.33 -0.80
C LEU A 32 1.94 -13.45 0.46
N ASP A 33 3.27 -13.49 0.35
CA ASP A 33 4.18 -13.43 1.51
C ASP A 33 3.96 -12.15 2.34
N VAL A 34 3.66 -11.01 1.69
CA VAL A 34 3.28 -9.78 2.40
C VAL A 34 1.98 -9.98 3.19
N CYS A 35 0.96 -10.61 2.59
CA CYS A 35 -0.32 -10.87 3.26
C CYS A 35 -0.13 -11.76 4.50
N ASP A 36 0.71 -12.80 4.39
CA ASP A 36 1.04 -13.68 5.52
C ASP A 36 1.73 -12.91 6.65
N LYS A 37 2.72 -12.06 6.32
CA LYS A 37 3.40 -11.20 7.30
C LYS A 37 2.44 -10.22 7.98
N VAL A 38 1.48 -9.66 7.23
CA VAL A 38 0.46 -8.75 7.77
C VAL A 38 -0.43 -9.48 8.76
N ASN A 39 -0.86 -10.69 8.45
CA ASN A 39 -1.73 -11.49 9.30
C ASN A 39 -1.01 -12.05 10.54
N ALA A 40 0.32 -12.22 10.47
CA ALA A 40 1.14 -12.69 11.59
C ALA A 40 1.43 -11.61 12.67
N ASP A 41 1.29 -10.33 12.33
CA ASP A 41 1.54 -9.21 13.25
C ASP A 41 0.24 -8.46 13.58
N PRO A 42 -0.16 -8.34 14.87
CA PRO A 42 -1.31 -7.51 15.27
C PRO A 42 -1.23 -6.05 14.81
N ARG A 43 -0.03 -5.50 14.62
CA ARG A 43 0.22 -4.14 14.08
C ARG A 43 0.47 -4.15 12.57
N GLY A 44 0.56 -5.32 11.95
CA GLY A 44 0.77 -5.53 10.52
C GLY A 44 -0.17 -4.71 9.66
N PRO A 45 -1.50 -4.72 9.89
CA PRO A 45 -2.46 -3.95 9.12
C PRO A 45 -2.16 -2.46 8.99
N LYS A 46 -1.81 -1.81 10.11
CA LYS A 46 -1.49 -0.38 10.14
C LYS A 46 -0.14 -0.10 9.49
N ASN A 47 0.87 -0.91 9.80
CA ASN A 47 2.23 -0.72 9.32
C ASN A 47 2.37 -0.94 7.82
N VAL A 48 1.73 -1.98 7.27
CA VAL A 48 1.76 -2.24 5.82
C VAL A 48 1.05 -1.13 5.05
N LEU A 49 -0.06 -0.61 5.58
CA LEU A 49 -0.82 0.45 4.92
C LEU A 49 0.00 1.75 4.84
N LEU A 50 0.82 2.05 5.86
CA LEU A 50 1.77 3.16 5.81
C LEU A 50 2.78 3.04 4.66
N SER A 51 3.34 1.84 4.44
CA SER A 51 4.29 1.58 3.36
C SER A 51 3.62 1.60 1.99
N ILE A 52 2.44 0.98 1.84
CA ILE A 52 1.64 1.03 0.60
C ILE A 52 1.34 2.48 0.22
N ARG A 53 0.95 3.30 1.20
CA ARG A 53 0.67 4.73 1.00
C ARG A 53 1.86 5.51 0.47
N LYS A 54 3.09 5.20 0.93
CA LYS A 54 4.31 5.79 0.35
C LYS A 54 4.43 5.44 -1.14
N ARG A 55 4.20 4.17 -1.50
CA ARG A 55 4.26 3.72 -2.91
C ARG A 55 3.13 4.27 -3.78
N LEU A 56 1.93 4.46 -3.23
CA LEU A 56 0.83 5.16 -3.93
C LEU A 56 1.12 6.64 -4.18
N ASN A 57 2.08 7.25 -3.47
CA ASN A 57 2.57 8.61 -3.70
C ASN A 57 3.79 8.64 -4.64
N HIS A 58 4.17 7.51 -5.23
CA HIS A 58 5.31 7.44 -6.12
C HIS A 58 5.04 8.14 -7.46
N ARG A 59 6.07 8.74 -8.06
CA ARG A 59 5.98 9.46 -9.34
C ARG A 59 5.80 8.54 -10.54
N ASP A 60 6.30 7.32 -10.44
CA ASP A 60 6.21 6.31 -11.48
C ASP A 60 4.83 5.61 -11.41
N PRO A 61 3.96 5.75 -12.43
CA PRO A 61 2.65 5.12 -12.44
C PRO A 61 2.73 3.59 -12.41
N HIS A 62 3.81 2.98 -12.90
CA HIS A 62 4.00 1.53 -12.83
C HIS A 62 4.14 1.05 -11.38
N VAL A 63 4.94 1.76 -10.58
CA VAL A 63 5.05 1.51 -9.13
C VAL A 63 3.71 1.68 -8.42
N VAL A 64 2.93 2.70 -8.81
CA VAL A 64 1.59 2.93 -8.24
C VAL A 64 0.65 1.78 -8.59
N LEU A 65 0.68 1.26 -9.82
CA LEU A 65 -0.12 0.10 -10.22
C LEU A 65 0.26 -1.15 -9.42
N LEU A 66 1.55 -1.45 -9.28
CA LEU A 66 2.01 -2.57 -8.44
C LEU A 66 1.57 -2.41 -6.97
N ALA A 67 1.61 -1.19 -6.43
CA ALA A 67 1.13 -0.89 -5.08
C ALA A 67 -0.39 -1.09 -4.94
N LEU A 68 -1.18 -0.80 -5.98
CA LEU A 68 -2.61 -1.10 -6.02
C LEU A 68 -2.87 -2.61 -6.04
N SER A 69 -2.07 -3.39 -6.78
CA SER A 69 -2.17 -4.86 -6.77
C SER A 69 -1.87 -5.43 -5.37
N VAL A 70 -0.89 -4.88 -4.66
CA VAL A 70 -0.61 -5.26 -3.25
C VAL A 70 -1.77 -4.89 -2.34
N LEU A 71 -2.36 -3.69 -2.49
CA LEU A 71 -3.51 -3.23 -1.71
C LEU A 71 -4.73 -4.14 -1.90
N ASP A 72 -5.04 -4.50 -3.15
CA ASP A 72 -6.16 -5.38 -3.52
C ASP A 72 -5.96 -6.80 -2.95
N SER A 73 -4.74 -7.33 -3.06
CA SER A 73 -4.40 -8.61 -2.45
C SER A 73 -4.55 -8.58 -0.93
N CYS A 74 -4.07 -7.53 -0.25
CA CYS A 74 -4.23 -7.39 1.19
C CYS A 74 -5.71 -7.24 1.58
N TRP A 75 -6.53 -6.55 0.79
CA TRP A 75 -7.97 -6.44 1.05
C TRP A 75 -8.68 -7.81 1.04
N SER A 76 -8.29 -8.64 0.07
CA SER A 76 -8.87 -9.96 -0.16
C SER A 76 -8.36 -11.00 0.85
N ASN A 77 -7.08 -10.96 1.20
CA ASN A 77 -6.40 -12.01 1.97
C ASN A 77 -6.14 -11.65 3.44
N CYS A 78 -6.26 -10.38 3.83
CA CYS A 78 -6.08 -9.98 5.23
C CYS A 78 -7.41 -9.88 5.98
N GLY A 79 -7.33 -10.04 7.30
CA GLY A 79 -8.49 -10.02 8.18
C GLY A 79 -9.20 -8.66 8.31
N PRO A 80 -10.32 -8.61 9.06
CA PRO A 80 -11.13 -7.40 9.26
C PRO A 80 -10.34 -6.19 9.80
N ALA A 81 -9.26 -6.42 10.54
CA ALA A 81 -8.38 -5.36 11.03
C ALA A 81 -7.76 -4.53 9.89
N PHE A 82 -7.32 -5.17 8.81
CA PHE A 82 -6.81 -4.48 7.62
C PHE A 82 -7.88 -3.66 6.92
N ARG A 83 -9.06 -4.26 6.70
CA ARG A 83 -10.19 -3.57 6.06
C ARG A 83 -10.63 -2.34 6.85
N LYS A 84 -10.54 -2.38 8.18
CA LYS A 84 -10.83 -1.24 9.06
C LYS A 84 -9.83 -0.08 8.84
N GLU A 85 -8.53 -0.38 8.72
CA GLU A 85 -7.50 0.64 8.43
C GLU A 85 -7.71 1.27 7.06
N VAL A 86 -7.99 0.46 6.03
CA VAL A 86 -8.30 0.93 4.67
C VAL A 86 -9.58 1.76 4.63
N SER A 87 -10.59 1.41 5.43
CA SER A 87 -11.85 2.16 5.50
C SER A 87 -11.76 3.45 6.34
N SER A 88 -10.57 3.80 6.85
CA SER A 88 -10.38 5.02 7.64
C SER A 88 -10.60 6.27 6.78
N ALA A 89 -11.25 7.29 7.36
CA ALA A 89 -11.49 8.56 6.68
C ALA A 89 -10.17 9.20 6.18
N SER A 90 -9.09 9.07 6.96
CA SER A 90 -7.75 9.53 6.56
C SER A 90 -7.27 8.89 5.27
N PHE A 91 -7.43 7.57 5.13
CA PHE A 91 -6.96 6.85 3.93
C PHE A 91 -7.86 7.14 2.72
N ILE A 92 -9.18 7.13 2.91
CA ILE A 92 -10.14 7.41 1.84
C ILE A 92 -9.96 8.84 1.30
N ASN A 93 -9.80 9.84 2.17
CA ASN A 93 -9.62 11.23 1.74
C ASN A 93 -8.33 11.41 0.92
N GLU A 94 -7.24 10.72 1.30
CA GLU A 94 -5.99 10.74 0.54
C GLU A 94 -6.18 10.10 -0.85
N LEU A 95 -6.84 8.94 -0.94
CA LEU A 95 -7.15 8.31 -2.23
C LEU A 95 -8.06 9.18 -3.10
N GLN A 96 -9.09 9.80 -2.52
CA GLN A 96 -10.00 10.70 -3.25
C GLN A 96 -9.25 11.89 -3.85
N SER A 97 -8.33 12.50 -3.11
CA SER A 97 -7.54 13.62 -3.65
C SER A 97 -6.74 13.24 -4.90
N LYS A 98 -6.32 11.97 -5.02
CA LYS A 98 -5.58 11.48 -6.19
C LYS A 98 -6.48 11.06 -7.34
N ALA A 99 -7.60 10.39 -7.04
CA ALA A 99 -8.54 9.92 -8.06
C ALA A 99 -9.25 11.07 -8.79
N VAL A 100 -9.51 12.19 -8.11
CA VAL A 100 -10.26 13.31 -8.66
C VAL A 100 -9.45 14.13 -9.67
N HIS A 101 -8.11 14.12 -9.60
CA HIS A 101 -7.27 14.82 -10.58
C HIS A 101 -7.17 14.14 -11.96
N VAL A 102 -7.79 12.97 -12.15
CA VAL A 102 -7.86 12.29 -13.47
C VAL A 102 -9.06 12.78 -14.32
N ARG A 103 -9.95 13.63 -13.76
CA ARG A 103 -11.05 14.23 -14.54
C ARG A 103 -10.61 15.54 -15.21
N PHE A 104 -10.31 15.43 -16.51
CA PHE A 104 -10.25 16.46 -17.54
C PHE A 104 -9.17 17.55 -17.41
N SER A 105 -8.06 17.35 -18.12
CA SER A 105 -7.46 18.37 -18.98
C SER A 105 -7.33 17.81 -20.38
#